data_AF-A0A1A6B2M4-F1
#
_entry.id   AF-A0A1A6B2M4-F1
#
_cell.length_a   1.000
_cell.length_b   1.000
_cell.length_c   1.000
_cell.angle_alpha   90.00
_cell.angle_beta   90.00
_cell.angle_gamma   90.00
#
_symmetry.space_group_name_H-M   'P 1'
#
loop_
_entity.id
_entity.type
_entity.pdbx_description
1 polymer ?
#
loop_
_entity_poly.entity_id
_entity_poly.type
_entity_poly.pdbx_seq_one_letter_code
_entity_poly.pdbx_strand_id
1 'polypeptide(L)'
;MKENVKDFLFNLIISVFIGLFVGMCQVTVVNMNGVVASILIISCILGGVIGTISRFVFIYMFGIKQIDAKLSFLAVFVIIGVISYIPSFYNYLVYDEKIVTVTLASILISAEFLGMGFCYYSYKKYLKFNLKLINKKKQLRGNR
;
A
#
# COMPACT_ATOMS: atom_id res chain seq x y z
N MET A 1 3.19 0.79 36.97
CA MET A 1 3.06 2.19 36.50
C MET A 1 3.59 2.41 35.08
N LYS A 2 4.79 1.93 34.71
CA LYS A 2 5.35 2.12 33.35
C LYS A 2 4.54 1.47 32.21
N GLU A 3 3.89 0.33 32.44
CA GLU A 3 3.03 -0.32 31.43
C GLU A 3 1.74 0.48 31.16
N ASN A 4 1.02 0.91 32.20
CA ASN A 4 -0.17 1.76 32.04
C ASN A 4 0.10 3.06 31.28
N VAL A 5 1.30 3.65 31.42
CA VAL A 5 1.68 4.86 30.68
C VAL A 5 1.91 4.55 29.19
N LYS A 6 2.49 3.39 28.86
CA LYS A 6 2.66 2.97 27.46
C LYS A 6 1.32 2.71 26.78
N ASP A 7 0.41 2.00 27.46
CA ASP A 7 -0.91 1.71 26.91
C ASP A 7 -1.76 2.97 26.77
N PHE A 8 -1.66 3.88 27.74
CA PHE A 8 -2.29 5.20 27.65
C PHE A 8 -1.75 6.00 26.45
N LEU A 9 -0.42 6.09 26.28
CA LEU A 9 0.18 6.79 25.14
C LEU A 9 -0.21 6.15 23.80
N PHE A 10 -0.25 4.82 23.73
CA PHE A 10 -0.65 4.11 22.53
C PHE A 10 -2.12 4.41 22.16
N ASN A 11 -3.02 4.34 23.15
CA ASN A 11 -4.43 4.68 22.96
C ASN A 11 -4.64 6.16 22.60
N LEU A 12 -3.85 7.07 23.19
CA LEU A 12 -3.85 8.50 22.85
C LEU A 12 -3.41 8.72 21.40
N ILE A 13 -2.35 8.04 20.95
CA ILE A 13 -1.89 8.14 19.56
C ILE A 13 -3.00 7.66 18.61
N ILE A 14 -3.62 6.52 18.91
CA ILE A 14 -4.73 6.00 18.10
C ILE A 14 -5.89 6.98 18.05
N SER A 15 -6.29 7.55 19.19
CA SER A 15 -7.42 8.49 19.25
C SER A 15 -7.14 9.78 18.48
N VAL A 16 -5.89 10.27 18.49
CA VAL A 16 -5.46 11.40 17.65
C VAL A 16 -5.60 11.07 16.16
N PHE A 17 -5.20 9.86 15.73
CA PHE A 17 -5.38 9.44 14.33
C PHE A 17 -6.85 9.35 13.93
N ILE A 18 -7.73 8.88 14.83
CA ILE A 18 -9.18 8.85 14.59
C ILE A 18 -9.70 10.29 14.41
N GLY A 19 -9.33 11.22 15.29
CA GLY A 19 -9.73 12.63 15.17
C GLY A 19 -9.23 13.27 13.87
N LEU A 20 -7.99 13.00 13.48
CA LEU A 20 -7.42 13.45 12.22
C LEU A 20 -8.21 12.92 11.02
N PHE A 21 -8.56 11.63 11.03
CA PHE A 21 -9.35 11.00 9.98
C PHE A 21 -10.75 11.62 9.86
N VAL A 22 -11.45 11.83 10.98
CA VAL A 22 -12.76 12.50 10.99
C VAL A 22 -12.66 13.93 10.47
N GLY A 23 -11.64 14.68 10.87
CA GLY A 23 -11.37 16.03 10.38
C GLY A 23 -11.12 16.08 8.87
N MET A 24 -10.30 15.16 8.34
CA MET A 24 -10.07 15.05 6.89
C MET A 24 -11.36 14.76 6.12
N CYS A 25 -12.20 13.85 6.61
CA CYS A 25 -13.51 13.59 6.01
C CYS A 25 -14.40 14.84 5.99
N GLN A 26 -14.48 15.57 7.11
CA GLN A 26 -15.29 16.78 7.20
C GLN A 26 -14.80 17.88 6.24
N VAL A 27 -13.49 18.13 6.18
CA VAL A 27 -12.88 19.10 5.25
C VAL A 27 -13.16 18.72 3.79
N THR A 28 -13.10 17.42 3.48
CA THR A 28 -13.40 16.91 2.13
C THR A 28 -14.86 17.16 1.77
N VAL A 29 -15.80 16.87 2.67
CA VAL A 29 -17.24 17.09 2.45
C VAL A 29 -17.56 18.57 2.28
N VAL A 30 -16.97 19.45 3.09
CA VAL A 30 -17.23 20.91 3.03
C VAL A 30 -16.70 21.52 1.72
N ASN A 31 -15.57 21.02 1.20
CA ASN A 31 -14.96 21.53 -0.04
C ASN A 31 -15.30 20.69 -1.29
N MET A 32 -16.30 19.82 -1.18
CA MET A 32 -16.65 18.88 -2.25
C MET A 32 -17.23 19.63 -3.45
N ASN A 33 -16.56 19.54 -4.60
CA ASN A 33 -17.08 20.02 -5.88
C ASN A 33 -16.86 18.94 -6.96
N GLY A 34 -17.34 19.16 -8.18
CA GLY A 34 -17.22 18.18 -9.27
C GLY A 34 -15.77 17.81 -9.62
N VAL A 35 -14.84 18.75 -9.51
CA VAL A 35 -13.40 18.54 -9.79
C VAL A 35 -12.73 17.73 -8.68
N VAL A 36 -13.02 18.05 -7.42
CA VAL A 36 -12.50 17.31 -6.26
C VAL A 36 -13.03 15.88 -6.26
N ALA A 37 -14.30 15.69 -6.60
CA ALA A 37 -14.91 14.37 -6.71
C ALA A 37 -14.26 13.51 -7.81
N SER A 38 -13.97 14.09 -8.98
CA SER A 38 -13.31 13.36 -10.07
C SER A 38 -11.87 12.98 -9.71
N ILE A 39 -11.11 13.87 -9.05
CA ILE A 39 -9.77 13.59 -8.53
C ILE A 39 -9.79 12.44 -7.53
N LEU A 40 -10.76 12.44 -6.59
CA LEU A 40 -10.92 11.36 -5.60
C LEU A 40 -11.23 10.01 -6.26
N ILE A 41 -12.14 9.99 -7.24
CA ILE A 41 -12.48 8.77 -7.98
C ILE A 41 -11.26 8.20 -8.70
N ILE A 42 -10.54 9.04 -9.45
CA ILE A 42 -9.34 8.64 -10.19
C ILE A 42 -8.26 8.14 -9.22
N SER A 43 -8.07 8.84 -8.09
CA SER A 43 -7.10 8.44 -7.05
C SER A 43 -7.45 7.09 -6.41
N CYS A 44 -8.74 6.82 -6.18
CA CYS A 44 -9.22 5.51 -5.71
C CYS A 44 -8.91 4.40 -6.71
N ILE A 45 -9.18 4.63 -8.01
CA ILE A 45 -8.90 3.65 -9.06
C ILE A 45 -7.39 3.38 -9.15
N LEU A 46 -6.57 4.44 -9.17
CA LEU A 46 -5.11 4.33 -9.18
C LEU A 46 -4.58 3.58 -7.96
N GLY A 47 -5.09 3.88 -6.77
CA GLY A 47 -4.74 3.14 -5.54
C GLY A 47 -5.06 1.65 -5.65
N GLY A 48 -6.23 1.30 -6.19
CA GLY A 48 -6.62 -0.08 -6.45
C GLY A 48 -5.72 -0.78 -7.47
N VAL A 49 -5.30 -0.07 -8.52
CA VAL A 49 -4.36 -0.56 -9.53
C VAL A 49 -2.97 -0.80 -8.91
N ILE A 50 -2.44 0.16 -8.15
CA ILE A 50 -1.14 0.06 -7.46
C ILE A 50 -1.14 -1.17 -6.53
N GLY A 51 -2.16 -1.32 -5.68
CA GLY A 51 -2.25 -2.45 -4.74
C GLY A 51 -2.39 -3.80 -5.44
N THR A 52 -3.10 -3.85 -6.56
CA THR A 52 -3.33 -5.08 -7.32
C THR A 52 -2.08 -5.49 -8.09
N ILE A 53 -1.48 -4.58 -8.86
CA ILE A 53 -0.29 -4.84 -9.66
C ILE A 53 0.89 -5.20 -8.75
N SER A 54 1.13 -4.45 -7.67
CA SER A 54 2.21 -4.75 -6.72
C SER A 54 2.10 -6.17 -6.17
N ARG A 55 0.90 -6.60 -5.77
CA ARG A 55 0.64 -7.97 -5.32
C ARG A 55 0.87 -9.01 -6.42
N PHE A 56 0.37 -8.77 -7.64
CA PHE A 56 0.55 -9.69 -8.76
C PHE A 56 2.02 -9.89 -9.11
N VAL A 57 2.77 -8.80 -9.23
CA VAL A 57 4.21 -8.85 -9.52
C VAL A 57 4.95 -9.61 -8.43
N PHE A 58 4.65 -9.34 -7.16
CA PHE A 58 5.30 -10.04 -6.06
C PHE A 58 5.03 -11.55 -6.08
N ILE A 59 3.78 -11.95 -6.26
CA ILE A 59 3.40 -13.38 -6.32
C ILE A 59 4.06 -14.05 -7.54
N TYR A 60 4.12 -13.36 -8.67
CA TYR A 60 4.78 -13.89 -9.86
C TYR A 60 6.28 -14.10 -9.64
N MET A 61 6.98 -13.10 -9.10
CA MET A 61 8.43 -13.19 -8.86
C MET A 61 8.77 -14.20 -7.76
N PHE A 62 8.15 -14.08 -6.59
CA PHE A 62 8.48 -14.90 -5.43
C PHE A 62 7.84 -16.29 -5.52
N GLY A 63 6.56 -16.36 -5.90
CA GLY A 63 5.79 -17.60 -5.89
C GLY A 63 6.01 -18.49 -7.11
N ILE A 64 6.13 -17.91 -8.31
CA ILE A 64 6.24 -18.66 -9.57
C ILE A 64 7.70 -18.76 -10.01
N LYS A 65 8.40 -17.62 -10.13
CA LYS A 65 9.80 -17.56 -10.56
C LYS A 65 10.80 -17.91 -9.45
N GLN A 66 10.35 -18.05 -8.20
CA GLN A 66 11.18 -18.36 -7.03
C GLN A 66 12.39 -17.41 -6.85
N ILE A 67 12.21 -16.15 -7.25
CA ILE A 67 13.22 -15.11 -7.05
C ILE A 67 13.27 -14.75 -5.57
N ASP A 68 14.46 -14.39 -5.09
CA ASP A 68 14.65 -13.91 -3.72
C ASP A 68 13.63 -12.84 -3.32
N ALA A 69 13.14 -12.94 -2.08
CA ALA A 69 12.13 -12.03 -1.56
C ALA A 69 12.61 -10.56 -1.62
N LYS A 70 13.89 -10.30 -1.33
CA LYS A 70 14.48 -8.95 -1.38
C LYS A 70 14.40 -8.33 -2.78
N LEU A 71 14.76 -9.11 -3.81
CA LEU A 71 14.66 -8.69 -5.21
C LEU A 71 13.22 -8.48 -5.64
N SER A 72 12.30 -9.34 -5.17
CA SER A 72 10.87 -9.20 -5.43
C SER A 72 10.28 -7.93 -4.82
N PHE A 73 10.69 -7.58 -3.59
CA PHE A 73 10.29 -6.32 -2.95
C PHE A 73 10.88 -5.09 -3.66
N LEU A 74 12.14 -5.15 -4.09
CA LEU A 74 12.76 -4.05 -4.83
C LEU A 74 12.06 -3.81 -6.18
N ALA A 75 11.71 -4.88 -6.90
CA ALA A 75 10.98 -4.76 -8.16
C ALA A 75 9.60 -4.12 -7.97
N VAL A 76 8.89 -4.51 -6.90
CA VAL A 76 7.59 -3.92 -6.55
C VAL A 76 7.72 -2.44 -6.19
N PHE A 77 8.74 -2.06 -5.42
CA PHE A 77 9.06 -0.66 -5.11
C PHE A 77 9.24 0.16 -6.39
N VAL A 78 10.06 -0.31 -7.34
CA VAL A 78 10.25 0.41 -8.62
C VAL A 78 8.94 0.57 -9.39
N ILE A 79 8.09 -0.46 -9.43
CA ILE A 79 6.81 -0.42 -10.15
C ILE A 79 5.81 0.52 -9.50
N ILE A 80 5.73 0.55 -8.16
CA ILE A 80 4.87 1.48 -7.44
C ILE A 80 5.29 2.92 -7.77
N GLY A 81 6.58 3.23 -7.66
CA GLY A 81 7.13 4.54 -8.01
C GLY A 81 6.79 4.98 -9.44
N VAL A 82 6.92 4.08 -10.42
CA VAL A 82 6.57 4.38 -11.82
C VAL A 82 5.08 4.66 -11.97
N ILE A 83 4.20 3.82 -11.40
CA ILE A 83 2.75 4.00 -11.52
C ILE A 83 2.30 5.29 -10.82
N SER A 84 2.86 5.58 -9.65
CA SER A 84 2.55 6.77 -8.87
C SER A 84 2.99 8.08 -9.55
N TYR A 85 3.94 8.02 -10.48
CA TYR A 85 4.39 9.17 -11.26
C TYR A 85 3.48 9.51 -12.45
N ILE A 86 2.72 8.53 -12.97
CA ILE A 86 1.87 8.67 -14.17
C ILE A 86 0.91 9.88 -14.10
N PRO A 87 0.19 10.14 -12.98
CA PRO A 87 -0.77 11.25 -12.93
C PRO A 87 -0.10 12.62 -13.05
N SER A 88 1.03 12.82 -12.38
CA SER A 88 1.78 14.08 -12.48
C SER A 88 2.39 14.27 -13.86
N PHE A 89 2.83 13.19 -14.50
CA PHE A 89 3.31 13.24 -15.88
C PHE A 89 2.20 13.54 -16.89
N TYR A 90 1.00 12.97 -16.69
CA TYR A 90 -0.17 13.27 -17.49
C TYR A 90 -0.56 14.75 -17.41
N ASN A 91 -0.60 15.32 -16.19
CA ASN A 91 -0.93 16.74 -16.03
C ASN A 91 0.11 17.66 -16.68
N TYR A 92 1.38 17.30 -16.59
CA TYR A 92 2.46 18.04 -17.26
C TYR A 92 2.28 18.04 -18.78
N LEU A 93 1.94 16.90 -19.39
CA LEU A 93 1.78 16.79 -20.84
C LEU A 93 0.50 17.40 -21.39
N VAL A 94 -0.61 17.30 -20.65
CA VAL A 94 -1.95 17.67 -21.15
C VAL A 94 -2.34 19.10 -20.76
N TYR A 95 -1.97 19.54 -19.56
CA TYR A 95 -2.39 20.83 -19.01
C TYR A 95 -1.22 21.82 -18.89
N ASP A 96 -0.01 21.44 -19.31
CA ASP A 96 1.23 22.23 -19.19
C ASP A 96 1.49 22.69 -17.74
N GLU A 97 0.95 21.93 -16.78
CA GLU A 97 1.08 22.21 -15.35
C GLU A 97 2.48 21.84 -14.87
N LYS A 98 3.11 22.74 -14.13
CA LYS A 98 4.42 22.46 -13.53
C LYS A 98 4.30 21.32 -12.53
N ILE A 99 5.21 20.34 -12.65
CA ILE A 99 5.35 19.29 -11.66
C ILE A 99 5.82 19.93 -10.34
N VAL A 100 4.93 19.96 -9.35
CA VAL A 100 5.27 20.43 -8.00
C VAL A 100 5.91 19.29 -7.24
N THR A 101 7.22 19.39 -7.00
CA THR A 101 8.05 18.34 -6.40
C THR A 101 7.55 17.89 -5.03
N VAL A 102 7.01 18.82 -4.23
CA VAL A 102 6.49 18.54 -2.88
C VAL A 102 5.26 17.63 -2.96
N THR A 103 4.33 17.93 -3.85
CA THR A 103 3.11 17.15 -4.06
C THR A 103 3.44 15.76 -4.59
N LEU A 104 4.36 15.69 -5.55
CA LEU A 104 4.84 14.43 -6.12
C LEU A 104 5.52 13.55 -5.06
N ALA A 105 6.41 14.13 -4.24
CA ALA A 105 7.08 13.41 -3.17
C ALA A 105 6.09 12.87 -2.13
N SER A 106 5.07 13.66 -1.77
CA SER A 106 4.01 13.23 -0.86
C SER A 106 3.23 12.03 -1.41
N ILE A 107 2.86 12.06 -2.70
CA ILE A 107 2.16 10.95 -3.36
C ILE A 107 3.05 9.70 -3.41
N LEU A 108 4.30 9.84 -3.83
CA LEU A 108 5.27 8.74 -3.91
C LEU A 108 5.47 8.07 -2.56
N ILE A 109 5.78 8.84 -1.51
CA ILE A 109 6.03 8.30 -0.16
C ILE A 109 4.79 7.55 0.34
N SER A 110 3.61 8.14 0.16
CA SER A 110 2.35 7.54 0.63
C SER A 110 2.03 6.25 -0.13
N ALA A 111 2.19 6.25 -1.45
CA ALA A 111 1.94 5.09 -2.29
C ALA A 111 2.93 3.95 -2.02
N GLU A 112 4.21 4.28 -1.83
CA GLU A 112 5.23 3.29 -1.46
C GLU A 112 4.94 2.66 -0.11
N PHE A 113 4.65 3.47 0.91
CA PHE A 113 4.40 2.96 2.25
C PHE A 113 3.19 2.02 2.28
N LEU A 114 2.09 2.41 1.63
CA LEU A 114 0.87 1.61 1.55
C LEU A 114 1.05 0.38 0.66
N GLY A 115 1.64 0.54 -0.52
CA GLY A 115 1.85 -0.54 -1.49
C GLY A 115 2.80 -1.60 -0.95
N MET A 116 3.92 -1.19 -0.33
CA MET A 116 4.84 -2.11 0.32
C MET A 116 4.23 -2.78 1.55
N GLY A 117 3.39 -2.06 2.32
CA GLY A 117 2.62 -2.63 3.42
C GLY A 117 1.70 -3.77 2.95
N PHE A 118 0.96 -3.55 1.85
CA PHE A 118 0.11 -4.57 1.22
C PHE A 118 0.92 -5.76 0.69
N CYS A 119 2.08 -5.49 0.08
CA CYS A 119 2.97 -6.50 -0.44
C CYS A 119 3.52 -7.38 0.69
N TYR A 120 3.96 -6.77 1.79
CA TYR A 120 4.45 -7.48 2.98
C TYR A 120 3.37 -8.34 3.63
N TYR A 121 2.14 -7.82 3.77
CA TYR A 121 1.02 -8.59 4.27
C TYR A 121 0.76 -9.82 3.39
N SER A 122 0.79 -9.65 2.07
CA SER A 122 0.60 -10.74 1.10
C SER A 122 1.72 -11.79 1.21
N TYR A 123 2.96 -11.36 1.35
CA TYR A 123 4.12 -12.24 1.59
C TYR A 123 3.94 -13.09 2.86
N LYS A 124 3.60 -12.46 3.99
CA LYS A 124 3.39 -13.17 5.27
C LYS A 124 2.24 -14.19 5.16
N LYS A 125 1.16 -13.83 4.45
CA LYS A 125 0.04 -14.74 4.18
C LYS A 125 0.47 -15.93 3.33
N TYR A 126 1.29 -15.69 2.30
CA TYR A 126 1.82 -16.74 1.43
C TYR A 126 2.73 -17.72 2.21
N LEU A 127 3.66 -17.22 3.02
CA LEU A 127 4.51 -18.07 3.88
C LEU A 127 3.69 -18.94 4.82
N LYS A 128 2.68 -18.37 5.49
CA LYS A 128 1.81 -19.10 6.40
C LYS A 128 1.03 -20.21 5.68
N PHE A 129 0.59 -19.95 4.45
CA PHE A 129 -0.10 -20.95 3.63
C PHE A 129 0.85 -22.08 3.20
N ASN A 130 2.07 -21.73 2.77
CA ASN A 130 3.06 -22.71 2.33
C ASN A 130 3.50 -23.63 3.48
N LEU A 131 3.72 -23.08 4.68
CA LEU A 131 3.99 -23.85 5.90
C LEU A 131 2.85 -24.82 6.25
N LYS A 132 1.59 -24.38 6.13
CA LYS A 132 0.42 -25.25 6.34
C LYS A 132 0.40 -26.42 5.36
N LEU A 133 0.73 -26.19 4.09
CA LEU A 133 0.80 -27.24 3.08
C LEU A 133 1.91 -28.25 3.38
N ILE A 134 3.10 -27.77 3.77
CA ILE A 134 4.23 -28.65 4.16
C ILE A 134 3.84 -29.52 5.36
N ASN A 135 3.21 -28.94 6.38
CA ASN A 135 2.77 -29.68 7.56
C ASN A 135 1.71 -30.73 7.22
N LYS A 136 0.73 -30.39 6.37
CA LYS A 136 -0.25 -31.38 5.86
C LYS A 136 0.42 -32.50 5.07
N LYS A 137 1.42 -32.19 4.23
CA LYS A 137 2.17 -33.20 3.47
C LYS A 137 2.95 -34.14 4.40
N LYS A 138 3.54 -33.63 5.48
CA LYS A 138 4.21 -34.44 6.51
C LYS A 138 3.23 -35.33 7.27
N GLN A 139 2.06 -34.81 7.67
CA GLN A 139 1.01 -35.61 8.31
C GLN A 139 0.53 -36.77 7.42
N LEU A 140 0.30 -36.51 6.13
CA LEU A 140 -0.11 -37.55 5.18
C LEU A 140 0.99 -38.59 4.92
N ARG A 141 2.28 -38.22 5.05
CA ARG A 141 3.41 -39.14 4.92
C ARG A 141 3.69 -39.96 6.19
N GLY A 142 3.39 -39.41 7.38
CA GLY A 142 3.54 -40.11 8.66
C GLY A 142 2.35 -41.01 9.02
N ASN A 143 1.23 -40.91 8.30
CA ASN A 143 0.08 -41.82 8.37
C ASN A 143 0.17 -42.96 7.33
N ARG A 144 1.35 -43.23 6.76
CA ARG A 144 1.69 -44.44 6.02
C ARG A 144 2.75 -45.19 6.80
#